data_AF-A0A2M8AWW6-F1
#
_entry.id   AF-A0A2M8AWW6-F1
#
_cell.length_a   1.000
_cell.length_b   1.000
_cell.length_c   1.000
_cell.angle_alpha   90.00
_cell.angle_beta   90.00
_cell.angle_gamma   90.00
#
_symmetry.space_group_name_H-M   'P 1'
#
loop_
_entity.id
_entity.type
_entity.pdbx_description
1 polymer ?
#
loop_
_entity_poly.entity_id
_entity_poly.type
_entity_poly.pdbx_seq_one_letter_code
_entity_poly.pdbx_strand_id
1 'polypeptide(L)' 'MSRLGVAVLGATGSIGRNALDVISRFPRRFRATALCAGTNARALSGL' A
#
# COMPACT_ATOMS: atom_id res chain seq x y z
N MET A 1 17.01 -11.36 -6.69
CA MET A 1 15.71 -11.84 -6.16
C MET A 1 14.62 -10.88 -6.59
N SER A 2 13.49 -11.38 -7.07
CA SER A 2 12.31 -10.57 -7.39
C SER A 2 11.63 -10.10 -6.10
N ARG A 3 11.11 -8.86 -6.09
CA ARG A 3 10.30 -8.33 -4.98
C ARG A 3 8.89 -8.90 -5.08
N LEU A 4 8.24 -9.17 -3.94
CA LEU A 4 6.83 -9.57 -3.91
C LEU A 4 5.94 -8.35 -4.21
N GLY A 5 5.11 -8.45 -5.24
CA GLY A 5 4.09 -7.46 -5.56
C GLY A 5 2.88 -7.62 -4.64
N VAL A 6 2.42 -6.52 -4.04
CA VAL A 6 1.29 -6.51 -3.09
C VAL A 6 0.23 -5.52 -3.56
N ALA A 7 -1.01 -6.00 -3.69
CA ALA A 7 -2.19 -5.14 -3.86
C ALA A 7 -2.79 -4.83 -2.48
N VAL A 8 -3.07 -3.55 -2.20
CA VAL A 8 -3.64 -3.11 -0.93
C VAL A 8 -5.06 -2.58 -1.16
N LEU A 9 -6.06 -3.40 -0.79
CA LEU A 9 -7.47 -3.02 -0.83
C LEU A 9 -7.84 -2.34 0.50
N GLY A 10 -8.25 -1.07 0.44
CA GLY A 10 -8.45 -0.24 1.64
C GLY A 10 -7.18 0.46 2.11
N ALA A 11 -6.34 0.92 1.16
CA ALA A 11 -5.04 1.57 1.39
C ALA A 11 -5.12 2.82 2.29
N THR A 12 -6.27 3.49 2.34
CA THR A 12 -6.52 4.67 3.18
C THR A 12 -7.01 4.33 4.60
N GLY A 13 -7.37 3.07 4.87
CA GLY A 13 -7.74 2.58 6.19
C GLY A 13 -6.52 2.44 7.12
N SER A 14 -6.77 2.15 8.41
CA SER A 14 -5.70 1.93 9.39
C SER A 14 -4.77 0.78 9.00
N ILE A 15 -5.35 -0.36 8.63
CA ILE A 15 -4.58 -1.54 8.20
C ILE A 15 -3.83 -1.29 6.90
N GLY A 16 -4.47 -0.65 5.92
CA GLY A 16 -3.83 -0.31 4.64
C GLY A 16 -2.62 0.61 4.81
N ARG A 17 -2.76 1.67 5.60
CA ARG A 17 -1.65 2.59 5.91
C ARG A 17 -0.51 1.90 6.66
N ASN A 18 -0.82 1.09 7.66
CA ASN A 18 0.20 0.33 8.40
C ASN A 18 0.91 -0.71 7.51
N ALA A 19 0.18 -1.36 6.61
CA ALA A 19 0.78 -2.27 5.64
C ALA A 19 1.71 -1.54 4.66
N LEU A 20 1.32 -0.35 4.19
CA LEU A 20 2.17 0.49 3.34
C LEU A 20 3.43 0.99 4.08
N ASP A 21 3.33 1.31 5.37
CA ASP A 21 4.51 1.63 6.20
C ASP A 21 5.49 0.45 6.23
N VAL A 22 5.01 -0.78 6.46
CA VAL A 22 5.85 -1.99 6.39
C VAL A 22 6.47 -2.18 5.00
N ILE A 23 5.68 -2.02 3.93
CA ILE A 23 6.19 -2.16 2.55
C ILE A 23 7.32 -1.15 2.29
N SER A 24 7.15 0.10 2.74
CA SER A 24 8.14 1.17 2.56
C SER A 24 9.46 0.91 3.30
N ARG A 25 9.39 0.26 4.47
CA ARG A 25 10.57 -0.12 5.28
C ARG A 25 11.35 -1.30 4.70
N PHE A 26 10.73 -2.14 3.88
CA PHE A 26 11.38 -3.33 3.29
C PHE A 26 11.33 -3.33 1.74
N PRO A 27 11.90 -2.30 1.07
CA PRO A 27 11.76 -2.14 -0.38
C PRO A 27 12.49 -3.23 -1.16
N ARG A 28 13.44 -3.96 -0.56
CA ARG A 28 14.08 -5.12 -1.20
C ARG A 28 13.22 -6.37 -1.21
N ARG A 29 12.17 -6.43 -0.38
CA ARG A 29 11.27 -7.60 -0.24
C ARG A 29 9.92 -7.35 -0.88
N PHE A 30 9.37 -6.15 -0.75
CA PHE A 30 8.01 -5.84 -1.19
C PHE A 30 7.94 -4.65 -2.14
N ARG A 31 6.87 -4.60 -2.92
CA ARG A 31 6.46 -3.46 -3.74
C ARG A 31 4.94 -3.39 -3.76
N ALA A 32 4.35 -2.24 -3.41
CA ALA A 32 2.94 -2.01 -3.65
C ALA A 32 2.71 -1.87 -5.16
N THR A 33 1.80 -2.67 -5.72
CA THR A 33 1.52 -2.71 -7.17
C THR A 33 0.15 -2.17 -7.53
N ALA A 34 -0.78 -2.15 -6.56
CA ALA A 34 -2.10 -1.56 -6.72
C ALA A 34 -2.61 -1.05 -5.36
N LEU A 35 -3.25 0.12 -5.37
CA LEU A 35 -3.88 0.73 -4.20
C LEU A 35 -5.36 0.96 -4.51
N CYS A 36 -6.23 0.56 -3.59
CA CYS A 36 -7.66 0.86 -3.69
C CYS A 36 -8.16 1.46 -2.39
N ALA A 37 -9.17 2.31 -2.48
CA ALA A 37 -9.90 2.83 -1.33
C ALA A 37 -11.40 2.80 -1.63
N GLY A 38 -12.21 2.29 -0.69
CA GLY A 38 -13.67 2.30 -0.85
C GLY A 38 -14.27 3.70 -0.73
N THR A 39 -13.60 4.59 0.01
CA THR A 39 -13.94 6.01 0.18
C THR A 39 -12.66 6.84 0.32
N ASN A 40 -12.76 8.18 0.26
CA ASN A 40 -11.64 9.12 0.40
C ASN A 40 -10.62 9.11 -0.76
N ALA A 41 -11.08 9.40 -1.98
CA ALA A 41 -10.23 9.52 -3.17
C ALA A 41 -9.04 10.48 -2.99
N ARG A 42 -9.23 11.58 -2.25
CA ARG A 42 -8.15 12.54 -1.94
C ARG A 42 -7.02 11.94 -1.10
N ALA A 43 -7.37 11.09 -0.13
CA ALA A 43 -6.37 10.39 0.68
C ALA A 43 -5.63 9.36 -0.18
N LEU A 44 -6.35 8.66 -1.06
CA LEU A 44 -5.76 7.69 -1.99
C LEU A 44 -4.79 8.36 -2.98
N SER A 45 -5.11 9.55 -3.50
CA SER A 45 -4.22 10.28 -4.41
C SER A 45 -2.93 10.78 -3.75
N GLY A 46 -2.87 10.77 -2.42
CA GLY A 46 -1.68 11.17 -1.66
C GLY A 46 -0.79 10.01 -1.20
N LEU A 47 -1.15 8.76 -1.54
CA LEU A 47 -0.35 7.56 -1.26
C LEU A 47 0.54 7.21 -2.46
#